data_AF-A0A8H2VTS5-F1
#
_entry.id   AF-A0A8H2VTS5-F1
#
_cell.length_a   1.000
_cell.length_b   1.000
_cell.length_c   1.000
_cell.angle_alpha   90.00
_cell.angle_beta   90.00
_cell.angle_gamma   90.00
#
_symmetry.space_group_name_H-M   'P 1'
#
loop_
_entity.id
_entity.type
_entity.pdbx_description
1 polymer ?
#
loop_
_entity_poly.entity_id
_entity_poly.type
_entity_poly.pdbx_seq_one_letter_code
_entity_poly.pdbx_strand_id
1 'polypeptide(L)'
;MAKNPDRYHARLDHCTEILRQKLMCDADAGIVTYNWVKGKDSPVANYNVMHQCRKYDVLMEWSERRAATGAVFRKTGSAIELDQDP
;
A
#
# COMPACT_ATOMS: atom_id res chain seq x y z
N MET A 1 1.91 28.83 6.03
CA MET A 1 1.57 27.39 6.04
C MET A 1 0.92 27.07 7.37
N ALA A 2 -0.41 27.00 7.42
CA ALA A 2 -1.11 26.57 8.62
C ALA A 2 -0.75 25.10 8.88
N LYS A 3 0.04 24.84 9.92
CA LYS A 3 0.40 23.51 10.38
C LYS A 3 -0.87 22.91 10.98
N ASN A 4 -1.54 22.04 10.23
CA ASN A 4 -2.61 21.22 10.80
C ASN A 4 -1.94 20.13 11.64
N PRO A 5 -2.01 20.19 12.98
CA PRO A 5 -1.32 19.24 13.86
C PRO A 5 -1.81 17.81 13.62
N ASP A 6 -3.11 17.61 13.37
CA ASP A 6 -3.69 16.29 13.13
C ASP A 6 -3.10 15.63 11.88
N ARG A 7 -2.90 16.39 10.80
CA ARG A 7 -2.26 15.87 9.57
C ARG A 7 -0.79 15.52 9.77
N TYR A 8 -0.10 16.24 10.65
CA TYR A 8 1.29 15.94 10.98
C TYR A 8 1.41 14.65 11.79
N HIS A 9 0.56 14.48 12.82
CA HIS A 9 0.51 13.26 13.62
C HIS A 9 0.11 12.05 12.78
N ALA A 10 -0.94 12.15 11.97
CA ALA A 10 -1.36 11.08 11.06
C ALA A 10 -0.24 10.62 10.11
N ARG A 11 0.61 11.55 9.62
CA ARG A 11 1.76 11.20 8.79
C ARG A 11 2.83 10.44 9.57
N LEU A 12 3.14 10.86 10.79
CA LEU A 12 4.14 10.22 11.64
C LEU A 12 3.69 8.82 12.07
N ASP A 13 2.43 8.66 12.47
CA ASP A 13 1.87 7.38 12.90
C ASP A 13 1.91 6.36 11.76
N HIS A 14 1.45 6.78 10.57
CA HIS A 14 1.50 5.95 9.37
C HIS A 14 2.94 5.56 8.98
N CYS A 15 3.89 6.51 8.97
CA CYS A 15 5.28 6.20 8.66
C CYS A 15 5.92 5.25 9.67
N THR A 16 5.61 5.42 10.96
CA THR A 16 6.13 4.57 12.03
C THR A 16 5.59 3.15 11.89
N GLU A 17 4.31 3.00 11.56
CA GLU A 17 3.69 1.70 11.34
C GLU A 17 4.27 0.99 10.11
N ILE A 18 4.49 1.72 9.00
CA ILE A 18 5.17 1.16 7.82
C ILE A 18 6.57 0.66 8.18
N LEU A 19 7.36 1.46 8.91
CA LEU A 19 8.72 1.06 9.29
C LEU A 19 8.70 -0.17 10.19
N ARG A 20 7.78 -0.24 11.15
CA ARG A 20 7.62 -1.41 12.02
C ARG A 20 7.27 -2.66 11.23
N GLN A 21 6.28 -2.57 10.34
CA GLN A 21 5.88 -3.69 9.47
C GLN A 21 7.03 -4.14 8.58
N LYS A 22 7.81 -3.21 8.03
CA LYS A 22 8.98 -3.52 7.20
C LYS A 22 10.08 -4.23 7.97
N LEU A 23 10.43 -3.75 9.16
CA LEU A 23 11.47 -4.38 9.98
C LEU A 23 11.06 -5.77 10.48
N MET A 24 9.75 -6.00 10.70
CA MET A 24 9.27 -7.27 11.27
C MET A 24 8.88 -8.30 10.20
N CYS A 25 8.28 -7.88 9.08
CA CYS A 25 7.64 -8.77 8.10
C CYS A 25 7.97 -8.39 6.63
N ASP A 26 9.20 -7.95 6.32
CA ASP A 26 9.56 -7.41 4.98
C ASP A 26 9.12 -8.28 3.79
N ALA A 27 9.16 -9.61 3.95
CA ALA A 27 8.58 -10.55 3.00
C ALA A 27 7.15 -10.93 3.42
N ASP A 28 6.20 -10.10 3.01
CA ASP A 28 4.78 -10.40 3.02
C ASP A 28 4.28 -10.67 1.59
N ALA A 29 3.45 -11.70 1.43
CA ALA A 29 2.80 -12.05 0.16
C ALA A 29 1.31 -11.65 0.14
N GLY A 30 0.87 -10.85 1.12
CA GLY A 30 -0.46 -10.25 1.14
C GLY A 30 -0.74 -9.39 -0.09
N ILE A 31 -2.00 -9.35 -0.50
CA ILE A 31 -2.44 -8.56 -1.66
C ILE A 31 -2.68 -7.13 -1.21
N VAL A 32 -1.83 -6.21 -1.65
CA VAL A 32 -2.07 -4.76 -1.53
C VAL A 32 -3.05 -4.35 -2.62
N THR A 33 -4.22 -3.86 -2.21
CA THR A 33 -5.22 -3.32 -3.15
C THR A 33 -4.93 -1.85 -3.46
N TYR A 34 -5.48 -1.37 -4.57
CA TYR A 34 -5.31 0.02 -5.02
C TYR A 34 -6.69 0.64 -5.20
N ASN A 35 -6.91 1.79 -4.55
CA ASN A 35 -8.18 2.50 -4.57
C ASN A 35 -8.06 3.81 -5.35
N TRP A 36 -9.07 4.15 -6.14
CA TRP A 36 -9.17 5.50 -6.68
C TRP A 36 -9.65 6.43 -5.57
N VAL A 37 -8.94 7.54 -5.36
CA VAL A 37 -9.27 8.56 -4.35
C VAL A 37 -9.49 9.88 -5.06
N LYS A 38 -10.53 10.61 -4.69
CA LYS A 38 -10.86 11.91 -5.29
C LYS A 38 -9.67 12.86 -5.20
N GLY A 39 -9.34 13.51 -6.32
CA GLY A 39 -8.22 14.46 -6.40
C GLY A 39 -6.83 13.82 -6.47
N LYS A 40 -6.73 12.51 -6.75
CA LYS A 40 -5.46 11.83 -7.04
C LYS A 40 -5.41 11.39 -8.51
N ASP A 41 -4.26 11.63 -9.15
CA ASP A 41 -4.02 11.29 -10.55
C ASP A 41 -3.71 9.80 -10.78
N SER A 42 -3.49 9.04 -9.70
CA SER A 42 -3.15 7.63 -9.71
C SER A 42 -3.81 6.94 -8.52
N PRO A 43 -4.09 5.63 -8.60
CA PRO A 43 -4.75 4.95 -7.50
C PRO A 43 -3.78 4.86 -6.31
N VAL A 44 -4.32 4.98 -5.11
CA VAL A 44 -3.56 4.95 -3.87
C VAL A 44 -3.55 3.52 -3.33
N ALA A 45 -2.38 3.04 -2.96
CA ALA A 45 -2.22 1.71 -2.39
C ALA A 45 -2.81 1.67 -0.97
N ASN A 46 -3.66 0.68 -0.70
CA ASN A 46 -4.21 0.43 0.62
C ASN A 46 -3.30 -0.54 1.38
N TYR A 47 -2.50 -0.01 2.29
CA TYR A 47 -1.62 -0.81 3.15
C TYR A 47 -2.32 -1.32 4.42
N ASN A 48 -3.60 -0.99 4.64
CA ASN A 48 -4.39 -1.52 5.75
C ASN A 48 -4.88 -2.94 5.41
N VAL A 49 -3.92 -3.84 5.21
CA VAL A 49 -4.16 -5.25 4.95
C VAL A 49 -3.67 -6.08 6.13
N MET A 50 -4.20 -7.29 6.27
CA MET A 50 -3.69 -8.21 7.28
C MET A 50 -2.30 -8.68 6.89
N HIS A 51 -1.32 -8.33 7.70
CA HIS A 51 0.07 -8.71 7.48
C HIS A 51 0.41 -10.04 8.12
N GLN A 52 1.19 -10.86 7.42
CA GLN A 52 1.71 -12.11 7.97
C GLN A 52 3.20 -12.26 7.65
N CYS A 53 4.02 -12.32 8.71
CA CYS A 53 5.44 -12.61 8.61
C CYS A 53 5.68 -14.01 8.01
N ARG A 54 6.55 -14.10 6.99
CA ARG A 54 6.91 -15.35 6.29
C ARG A 54 8.43 -15.43 6.08
N LYS A 55 8.91 -16.62 5.73
CA LYS A 55 10.33 -16.83 5.40
C LYS A 55 10.67 -16.10 4.09
N TYR A 56 11.61 -15.18 4.16
CA TYR A 56 11.98 -14.26 3.06
C TYR A 56 12.49 -15.00 1.82
N ASP A 57 13.42 -15.94 2.02
CA ASP A 57 14.03 -16.76 0.98
C ASP A 57 12.99 -17.54 0.15
N VAL A 58 12.03 -18.18 0.83
CA VAL A 58 10.96 -18.94 0.18
C VAL A 58 10.06 -18.03 -0.67
N LEU A 59 9.77 -16.82 -0.19
CA LEU A 59 8.95 -15.87 -0.93
C LEU A 59 9.67 -15.28 -2.14
N MET A 60 10.96 -15.01 -2.02
CA MET A 60 11.77 -14.57 -3.15
C MET A 60 11.84 -15.62 -4.25
N GLU A 61 12.10 -16.89 -3.92
CA GLU A 61 12.11 -17.98 -4.90
C GLU A 61 10.73 -18.20 -5.56
N TRP A 62 9.64 -18.01 -4.81
CA TRP A 62 8.29 -18.05 -5.37
C TRP A 62 8.02 -16.89 -6.32
N SER A 63 8.43 -15.67 -5.93
CA SER A 63 8.23 -14.44 -6.70
C SER A 63 8.99 -14.47 -8.03
N GLU A 64 10.26 -14.88 -8.01
CA GLU A 64 11.09 -14.98 -9.21
C GLU A 64 10.48 -15.92 -10.27
N ARG A 65 9.90 -17.05 -9.84
CA ARG A 65 9.23 -18.00 -10.74
C ARG A 65 7.90 -17.50 -11.31
N ARG A 66 7.31 -16.45 -10.72
CA ARG A 66 5.92 -16.03 -10.98
C ARG A 66 5.78 -14.54 -11.23
N ALA A 67 6.89 -13.86 -11.47
CA ALA A 67 6.91 -12.42 -11.67
C ALA A 67 5.98 -12.03 -12.83
N ALA A 68 4.92 -11.29 -12.50
CA ALA A 68 4.05 -10.64 -13.48
C ALA A 68 4.60 -9.24 -13.73
N THR A 69 5.08 -8.96 -14.95
CA THR A 69 5.58 -7.64 -15.34
C THR A 69 4.52 -6.88 -16.15
N GLY A 70 4.50 -5.54 -16.02
CA GLY A 70 3.74 -4.67 -16.92
C GLY A 70 2.28 -4.37 -16.55
N ALA A 71 1.92 -4.37 -15.26
CA ALA A 71 0.59 -3.92 -14.86
C ALA A 71 0.40 -2.42 -15.16
N VAL A 72 -0.60 -2.10 -15.99
CA VAL A 72 -1.02 -0.72 -16.28
C VAL A 72 -2.31 -0.43 -15.55
N PHE A 73 -2.29 0.50 -14.60
CA PHE A 73 -3.49 0.96 -13.92
C PHE A 73 -4.24 1.95 -14.80
N ARG A 74 -5.40 1.54 -15.33
CA ARG A 74 -6.30 2.41 -16.09
C ARG A 74 -7.60 2.61 -15.33
N LYS A 75 -7.97 3.87 -15.09
CA LYS A 75 -9.26 4.22 -14.51
C LYS A 75 -10.36 3.96 -15.54
N THR A 76 -11.28 3.07 -15.21
CA THR A 76 -12.47 2.80 -16.05
C THR A 76 -13.55 3.84 -15.74
N GLY A 77 -14.50 4.05 -16.67
CA GLY A 77 -15.61 4.99 -16.45
C GLY A 77 -16.58 4.58 -15.33
N SER A 78 -16.51 3.31 -14.89
CA SER A 78 -17.27 2.76 -13.77
C SER A 78 -16.47 2.68 -12.46
N ALA A 79 -15.24 3.22 -12.43
CA ALA A 79 -14.41 3.19 -11.24
C ALA A 79 -15.01 4.04 -10.11
N ILE A 80 -15.11 3.46 -8.92
CA ILE A 80 -15.57 4.15 -7.71
C ILE A 80 -14.40 4.92 -7.11
N GLU A 81 -14.62 6.20 -6.79
CA GLU A 81 -13.64 7.06 -6.11
C GLU A 81 -14.01 7.27 -4.65
N LEU A 82 -13.10 6.91 -3.75
CA LEU A 82 -13.22 7.17 -2.32
C LEU A 82 -13.02 8.67 -2.04
N ASP A 83 -13.73 9.18 -1.04
CA ASP A 83 -13.59 10.57 -0.58
C ASP A 83 -12.27 10.82 0.14
N GLN A 84 -11.70 9.78 0.76
CA GLN A 84 -10.47 9.83 1.56
C GLN A 84 -9.64 8.56 1.35
N ASP A 85 -8.35 8.68 1.67
CA ASP A 85 -7.39 7.58 1.69
C ASP A 85 -7.71 6.66 2.89
N PRO A 86 -7.79 5.33 2.71
CA PRO A 86 -7.97 4.38 3.81
C PRO A 86 -6.87 4.42 4.87
#